data_AF-A0A3P0X4T8-F1
#
_entry.id   AF-A0A3P0X4T8-F1
#
_cell.length_a   1.000
_cell.length_b   1.000
_cell.length_c   1.000
_cell.angle_alpha   90.00
_cell.angle_beta   90.00
_cell.angle_gamma   90.00
#
_symmetry.space_group_name_H-M   'P 1'
#
loop_
_entity.id
_entity.type
_entity.pdbx_description
1 polymer ?
#
loop_
_entity_poly.entity_id
_entity_poly.type
_entity_poly.pdbx_seq_one_letter_code
_entity_poly.pdbx_strand_id
1 'polypeptide(L)'
;MIKPLESDHPGKTPRGAASKWLFVILTVCLIAPTSLFVHDYMLETMKVPYPRYVGLPEWVKFINEVVRLFALTVVCRLSLPRLRSFSKVTAVIGSGLILMMLYETLRVWVIEGAITNSLVFSAYSRAPQAICLFLGGAAVAWTVLSGLKSKNAAGLIVMVAALLTFVIFPPLDHLFASLKNGMPFVKDLYSDPYPFKINVIIYISFVEPTIAAFAAAWLCWPALRGTLLRRALTFATLLLLVRGRFVQLLLQSFWVRLPHITAMYAVSQFFLETLVLAVLTALAWNSAERFEAKGR
;
A
#
# COMPACT_ATOMS: atom_id res chain seq x y z
N MET A 1 -41.61 -2.80 46.51
CA MET A 1 -42.01 -2.29 45.17
C MET A 1 -40.88 -2.62 44.21
N ILE A 2 -40.97 -3.74 43.50
CA ILE A 2 -39.90 -4.30 42.67
C ILE A 2 -40.12 -3.78 41.25
N LYS A 3 -39.15 -3.03 40.70
CA LYS A 3 -39.16 -2.63 39.29
C LYS A 3 -38.90 -3.87 38.42
N PRO A 4 -39.68 -4.11 37.36
CA PRO A 4 -39.38 -5.19 36.43
C PRO A 4 -38.11 -4.86 35.63
N LEU A 5 -37.26 -5.86 35.44
CA LEU A 5 -36.16 -5.87 34.48
C LEU A 5 -36.75 -5.80 33.07
N GLU A 6 -36.59 -4.66 32.41
CA GLU A 6 -36.81 -4.54 30.97
C GLU A 6 -35.85 -5.48 30.25
N SER A 7 -36.42 -6.49 29.60
CA SER A 7 -35.73 -7.44 28.74
C SER A 7 -35.23 -6.71 27.49
N ASP A 8 -33.91 -6.53 27.40
CA ASP A 8 -33.20 -6.07 26.23
C ASP A 8 -33.50 -7.04 25.06
N HIS A 9 -34.28 -6.59 24.07
CA HIS A 9 -34.63 -7.40 22.90
C HIS A 9 -33.40 -7.59 21.99
N PRO A 10 -32.92 -8.83 21.77
CA PRO A 10 -31.86 -9.11 20.80
C PRO A 10 -32.52 -9.37 19.45
N GLY A 11 -32.63 -8.36 18.57
CA GLY A 11 -33.51 -8.56 17.41
C GLY A 11 -33.43 -7.65 16.20
N LYS A 12 -32.38 -6.85 16.01
CA LYS A 12 -32.16 -6.18 14.71
C LYS A 12 -30.78 -6.53 14.18
N THR A 13 -30.74 -7.55 13.32
CA THR A 13 -29.58 -7.80 12.48
C THR A 13 -29.30 -6.57 11.60
N PRO A 14 -28.03 -6.16 11.45
CA PRO A 14 -27.67 -4.86 10.91
C PRO A 14 -27.73 -4.86 9.38
N ARG A 15 -28.92 -4.72 8.79
CA ARG A 15 -29.09 -4.61 7.32
C ARG A 15 -28.17 -3.52 6.72
N GLY A 16 -27.90 -2.44 7.46
CA GLY A 16 -26.99 -1.37 7.04
C GLY A 16 -25.51 -1.78 6.94
N ALA A 17 -25.05 -2.70 7.80
CA ALA A 17 -23.65 -3.15 7.77
C ALA A 17 -23.37 -4.06 6.57
N ALA A 18 -24.28 -5.01 6.28
CA ALA A 18 -24.16 -5.89 5.11
C ALA A 18 -24.18 -5.09 3.80
N SER A 19 -25.07 -4.11 3.67
CA SER A 19 -25.14 -3.22 2.50
C SER A 19 -23.86 -2.39 2.31
N LYS A 20 -23.29 -1.86 3.40
CA LYS A 20 -22.02 -1.12 3.38
C LYS A 20 -20.87 -1.99 2.85
N TRP A 21 -20.71 -3.19 3.38
CA TRP A 21 -19.60 -4.07 2.99
C TRP A 21 -19.76 -4.60 1.57
N LEU A 22 -20.99 -4.88 1.13
CA LEU A 22 -21.26 -5.20 -0.27
C LEU A 22 -20.86 -4.04 -1.19
N PHE A 23 -21.21 -2.80 -0.83
CA PHE A 23 -20.79 -1.61 -1.59
C PHE A 23 -19.26 -1.47 -1.64
N VAL A 24 -18.57 -1.72 -0.53
CA VAL A 24 -17.09 -1.71 -0.50
C VAL A 24 -16.51 -2.78 -1.43
N ILE A 25 -17.04 -4.00 -1.40
CA ILE A 25 -16.57 -5.08 -2.29
C ILE A 25 -16.76 -4.69 -3.76
N LEU A 26 -17.95 -4.21 -4.13
CA LEU A 26 -18.23 -3.78 -5.51
C LEU A 26 -17.32 -2.63 -5.95
N THR A 27 -17.07 -1.66 -5.08
CA THR A 27 -16.17 -0.54 -5.40
C THR A 27 -14.71 -0.98 -5.46
N VAL A 28 -14.25 -1.93 -4.66
CA VAL A 28 -12.91 -2.53 -4.81
C VAL A 28 -12.77 -3.16 -6.20
N CYS A 29 -13.75 -3.95 -6.65
CA CYS A 29 -13.74 -4.58 -7.97
C CYS A 29 -13.72 -3.58 -9.13
N LEU A 30 -14.26 -2.37 -8.94
CA LEU A 30 -14.25 -1.32 -9.96
C LEU A 30 -12.99 -0.45 -9.90
N ILE A 31 -12.55 -0.08 -8.70
CA ILE A 31 -11.41 0.83 -8.48
C ILE A 31 -10.10 0.18 -8.90
N ALA A 32 -9.93 -1.12 -8.62
CA ALA A 32 -8.72 -1.85 -8.99
C ALA A 32 -8.41 -1.76 -10.50
N PRO A 33 -9.30 -2.21 -11.42
CA PRO A 33 -9.05 -2.11 -12.85
C PRO A 33 -8.97 -0.66 -13.33
N THR A 34 -9.80 0.25 -12.79
CA THR A 34 -9.81 1.67 -13.21
C THR A 34 -8.49 2.38 -12.88
N SER A 35 -7.93 2.12 -11.71
CA SER A 35 -6.68 2.76 -11.28
C SER A 35 -5.51 2.22 -12.09
N LEU A 36 -5.46 0.90 -12.29
CA LEU A 36 -4.42 0.25 -13.09
C LEU A 36 -4.49 0.65 -14.56
N PHE A 37 -5.69 0.83 -15.12
CA PHE A 37 -5.88 1.30 -16.49
C PHE A 37 -5.14 2.62 -16.77
N VAL A 38 -4.95 3.49 -15.78
CA VAL A 38 -4.17 4.72 -15.95
C VAL A 38 -2.72 4.41 -16.34
N HIS A 39 -2.10 3.42 -15.68
CA HIS A 39 -0.74 2.97 -15.99
C HIS A 39 -0.69 2.36 -17.40
N ASP A 40 -1.58 1.41 -17.69
CA ASP A 40 -1.61 0.72 -18.99
C ASP A 40 -1.93 1.66 -20.15
N TYR A 41 -2.85 2.62 -19.95
CA TYR A 41 -3.15 3.63 -20.96
C TYR A 41 -1.93 4.48 -21.30
N MET A 42 -1.17 4.90 -20.28
CA MET A 42 0.07 5.64 -20.51
C MET A 42 1.11 4.79 -21.24
N LEU A 43 1.26 3.52 -20.86
CA LEU A 43 2.24 2.62 -21.45
C LEU A 43 1.87 2.23 -22.90
N GLU A 44 0.65 1.74 -23.12
CA GLU A 44 0.20 1.16 -24.38
C GLU A 44 -0.32 2.20 -25.37
N THR A 45 -1.06 3.21 -24.90
CA THR A 45 -1.69 4.21 -25.79
C THR A 45 -0.79 5.43 -25.96
N MET A 46 -0.33 6.02 -24.85
CA MET A 46 0.53 7.20 -24.89
C MET A 46 2.02 6.87 -25.15
N LYS A 47 2.36 5.58 -25.25
CA LYS A 47 3.72 5.07 -25.53
C LYS A 47 4.77 5.60 -24.55
N VAL A 48 4.39 5.82 -23.29
CA VAL A 48 5.32 6.26 -22.26
C VAL A 48 6.17 5.07 -21.82
N PRO A 49 7.50 5.15 -21.91
CA PRO A 49 8.37 4.03 -21.57
C PRO A 49 8.28 3.67 -20.08
N TYR A 50 8.43 2.40 -19.76
CA TYR A 50 8.53 1.93 -18.38
C TYR A 50 9.82 2.48 -17.71
N PRO A 51 9.74 3.06 -16.49
CA PRO A 51 10.93 3.64 -15.85
C PRO A 51 11.87 2.54 -15.36
N ARG A 52 13.11 2.53 -15.88
CA ARG A 52 14.19 1.65 -15.42
C ARG A 52 15.24 2.47 -14.67
N TYR A 53 15.33 2.27 -13.36
CA TYR A 53 16.33 2.92 -12.52
C TYR A 53 17.71 2.30 -12.73
N VAL A 54 18.75 3.12 -12.79
CA VAL A 54 20.15 2.67 -12.93
C VAL A 54 21.00 3.38 -11.88
N GLY A 55 21.72 2.59 -11.07
CA GLY A 55 22.66 3.14 -10.08
C GLY A 55 22.01 4.01 -9.01
N LEU A 56 20.77 3.71 -8.59
CA LEU A 56 20.06 4.48 -7.57
C LEU A 56 20.85 4.46 -6.24
N PRO A 57 21.37 5.60 -5.75
CA PRO A 57 22.20 5.63 -4.55
C PRO A 57 21.45 5.21 -3.29
N GLU A 58 22.13 4.56 -2.37
CA GLU A 58 21.54 4.10 -1.11
C GLU A 58 20.94 5.23 -0.27
N TRP A 59 21.54 6.44 -0.30
CA TRP A 59 20.99 7.59 0.41
C TRP A 59 19.62 8.02 -0.14
N VAL A 60 19.35 7.83 -1.45
CA VAL A 60 18.04 8.12 -2.05
C VAL A 60 17.01 7.08 -1.60
N LYS A 61 17.40 5.81 -1.53
CA LYS A 61 16.55 4.73 -0.98
C LYS A 61 16.22 5.01 0.49
N PHE A 62 17.20 5.43 1.27
CA PHE A 62 17.03 5.83 2.66
C PHE A 62 16.07 7.01 2.83
N ILE A 63 16.20 8.08 2.04
CA ILE A 63 15.26 9.22 2.08
C ILE A 63 13.82 8.75 1.76
N ASN A 64 13.66 7.90 0.75
CA ASN A 64 12.36 7.34 0.40
C ASN A 64 11.75 6.55 1.57
N GLU A 65 12.56 5.74 2.24
CA GLU A 65 12.13 4.96 3.41
C GLU A 65 11.75 5.87 4.58
N VAL A 66 12.54 6.90 4.87
CA VAL A 66 12.25 7.90 5.90
C VAL A 66 10.91 8.58 5.64
N VAL A 67 10.71 9.13 4.43
CA VAL A 67 9.46 9.82 4.05
C VAL A 67 8.25 8.88 4.18
N ARG A 68 8.39 7.63 3.71
CA ARG A 68 7.36 6.60 3.82
C ARG A 68 6.99 6.33 5.28
N LEU A 69 7.97 6.04 6.13
CA LEU A 69 7.70 5.66 7.53
C LEU A 69 7.16 6.85 8.34
N PHE A 70 7.57 8.09 8.03
CA PHE A 70 6.95 9.28 8.60
C PHE A 70 5.49 9.42 8.17
N ALA A 71 5.17 9.24 6.89
CA ALA A 71 3.80 9.28 6.41
C ALA A 71 2.94 8.17 7.04
N LEU A 72 3.48 6.96 7.17
CA LEU A 72 2.81 5.86 7.85
C LEU A 72 2.61 6.16 9.34
N THR A 73 3.55 6.84 9.99
CA THR A 73 3.40 7.29 11.39
C THR A 73 2.20 8.23 11.53
N VAL A 74 2.00 9.14 10.56
CA VAL A 74 0.81 10.02 10.54
C VAL A 74 -0.46 9.18 10.36
N VAL A 75 -0.47 8.22 9.44
CA VAL A 75 -1.62 7.31 9.24
C VAL A 75 -1.92 6.56 10.54
N CYS A 76 -0.95 5.88 11.16
CA CYS A 76 -1.13 5.15 12.41
C CYS A 76 -1.62 6.03 13.56
N ARG A 77 -1.16 7.28 13.66
CA ARG A 77 -1.65 8.24 14.67
C ARG A 77 -3.11 8.63 14.43
N LEU A 78 -3.50 8.89 13.18
CA LEU A 78 -4.89 9.14 12.82
C LEU A 78 -5.77 7.91 13.07
N SER A 79 -5.20 6.72 12.91
CA SER A 79 -5.86 5.44 13.15
C SER A 79 -5.93 5.03 14.62
N LEU A 80 -5.28 5.76 15.54
CA LEU A 80 -5.15 5.37 16.94
C LEU A 80 -6.47 5.02 17.64
N PRO A 81 -7.60 5.73 17.44
CA PRO A 81 -8.87 5.36 18.04
C PRO A 81 -9.34 3.95 17.68
N ARG A 82 -9.09 3.52 16.43
CA ARG A 82 -9.42 2.16 15.96
C ARG A 82 -8.33 1.16 16.28
N LEU A 83 -7.06 1.54 16.20
CA LEU A 83 -5.97 0.61 16.55
C LEU A 83 -6.01 0.19 18.03
N ARG A 84 -6.47 1.07 18.93
CA ARG A 84 -6.64 0.75 20.35
C ARG A 84 -7.77 -0.24 20.66
N SER A 85 -8.72 -0.46 19.75
CA SER A 85 -9.72 -1.51 19.93
C SER A 85 -9.19 -2.90 19.58
N PHE A 86 -8.01 -2.99 18.96
CA PHE A 86 -7.33 -4.26 18.68
C PHE A 86 -6.26 -4.55 19.74
N SER A 87 -5.86 -5.82 19.83
CA SER A 87 -4.64 -6.15 20.56
C SER A 87 -3.44 -5.46 19.92
N LYS A 88 -2.44 -5.08 20.73
CA LYS A 88 -1.22 -4.42 20.25
C LYS A 88 -0.54 -5.26 19.15
N VAL A 89 -0.51 -6.58 19.31
CA VAL A 89 0.08 -7.52 18.35
C VAL A 89 -0.68 -7.50 17.03
N THR A 90 -2.02 -7.59 17.07
CA THR A 90 -2.87 -7.54 15.87
C THR A 90 -2.69 -6.23 15.11
N ALA A 91 -2.64 -5.09 15.80
CA ALA A 91 -2.45 -3.78 15.18
C ALA A 91 -1.07 -3.65 14.51
N VAL A 92 -0.03 -4.22 15.12
CA VAL A 92 1.35 -4.23 14.60
C VAL A 92 1.47 -5.11 13.36
N ILE A 93 0.98 -6.35 13.44
CA ILE A 93 0.97 -7.28 12.29
C ILE A 93 0.13 -6.69 11.16
N GLY A 94 -1.08 -6.18 11.46
CA GLY A 94 -1.97 -5.57 10.49
C GLY A 94 -1.35 -4.37 9.78
N SER A 95 -0.61 -3.53 10.49
CA SER A 95 0.08 -2.38 9.87
C SER A 95 1.24 -2.80 8.96
N GLY A 96 2.00 -3.83 9.35
CA GLY A 96 3.02 -4.43 8.51
C GLY A 96 2.43 -5.01 7.22
N LEU A 97 1.33 -5.77 7.31
CA LEU A 97 0.62 -6.33 6.16
C LEU A 97 0.04 -5.24 5.25
N ILE A 98 -0.60 -4.21 5.80
CA ILE A 98 -1.13 -3.08 5.03
C ILE A 98 0.00 -2.40 4.25
N LEU A 99 1.16 -2.15 4.87
CA LEU A 99 2.29 -1.53 4.16
C LEU A 99 2.81 -2.42 3.03
N MET A 100 2.99 -3.71 3.29
CA MET A 100 3.44 -4.69 2.29
C MET A 100 2.48 -4.77 1.09
N MET A 101 1.16 -4.77 1.35
CA MET A 101 0.11 -4.82 0.33
C MET A 101 0.00 -3.51 -0.45
N LEU A 102 0.13 -2.35 0.22
CA LEU A 102 0.18 -1.05 -0.47
C LEU A 102 1.39 -0.94 -1.41
N TYR A 103 2.46 -1.67 -1.11
CA TYR A 103 3.64 -1.77 -1.97
C TYR A 103 3.54 -2.90 -3.01
N GLU A 104 2.37 -3.53 -3.15
CA GLU A 104 2.04 -4.52 -4.18
C GLU A 104 2.90 -5.78 -4.13
N THR A 105 3.41 -6.13 -2.95
CA THR A 105 4.43 -7.17 -2.85
C THR A 105 3.87 -8.55 -3.18
N LEU A 106 2.64 -8.87 -2.74
CA LEU A 106 2.02 -10.16 -3.06
C LEU A 106 1.58 -10.21 -4.52
N ARG A 107 1.07 -9.09 -5.06
CA ARG A 107 0.72 -8.90 -6.46
C ARG A 107 1.91 -9.21 -7.36
N VAL A 108 3.04 -8.54 -7.10
CA VAL A 108 4.24 -8.71 -7.93
C VAL A 108 4.77 -10.14 -7.80
N TRP A 109 4.71 -10.72 -6.60
CA TRP A 109 5.04 -12.13 -6.40
C TRP A 109 4.20 -13.07 -7.30
N VAL A 110 2.89 -12.87 -7.35
CA VAL A 110 1.98 -13.67 -8.20
C VAL A 110 2.26 -13.43 -9.69
N ILE A 111 2.43 -12.18 -10.12
CA ILE A 111 2.69 -11.83 -11.52
C ILE A 111 4.02 -12.43 -11.99
N GLU A 112 5.11 -12.21 -11.26
CA GLU A 112 6.42 -12.76 -11.61
C GLU A 112 6.41 -14.29 -11.59
N GLY A 113 5.68 -14.90 -10.65
CA GLY A 113 5.52 -16.35 -10.61
C GLY A 113 4.78 -16.89 -11.83
N ALA A 114 3.76 -16.18 -12.31
CA ALA A 114 3.06 -16.54 -13.54
C ALA A 114 3.92 -16.33 -14.81
N ILE A 115 4.75 -15.28 -14.83
CA ILE A 115 5.67 -14.98 -15.93
C ILE A 115 6.78 -16.02 -16.05
N THR A 116 7.34 -16.42 -14.92
CA THR A 116 8.49 -17.34 -14.85
C THR A 116 8.09 -18.80 -14.70
N ASN A 117 6.80 -19.07 -14.48
CA ASN A 117 6.26 -20.37 -14.04
C ASN A 117 6.96 -20.93 -12.79
N SER A 118 7.39 -20.04 -11.88
CA SER A 118 8.02 -20.41 -10.61
C SER A 118 7.67 -19.41 -9.51
N LEU A 119 6.68 -19.79 -8.68
CA LEU A 119 6.31 -19.01 -7.49
C LEU A 119 7.46 -18.93 -6.47
N VAL A 120 8.34 -19.93 -6.41
CA VAL A 120 9.46 -19.93 -5.47
C VAL A 120 10.55 -18.96 -5.90
N PHE A 121 10.88 -18.94 -7.20
CA PHE A 121 11.83 -17.96 -7.76
C PHE A 121 11.34 -16.52 -7.53
N SER A 122 10.05 -16.29 -7.77
CA SER A 122 9.40 -15.03 -7.50
C SER A 122 9.43 -14.66 -6.01
N ALA A 123 9.15 -15.64 -5.13
CA ALA A 123 9.20 -15.42 -3.68
C ALA A 123 10.59 -14.97 -3.23
N TYR A 124 11.65 -15.63 -3.70
CA TYR A 124 13.02 -15.24 -3.36
C TYR A 124 13.39 -13.86 -3.91
N SER A 125 12.91 -13.51 -5.10
CA SER A 125 13.16 -12.19 -5.69
C SER A 125 12.50 -11.05 -4.91
N ARG A 126 11.40 -11.32 -4.19
CA ARG A 126 10.59 -10.29 -3.51
C ARG A 126 10.65 -10.33 -1.99
N ALA A 127 11.08 -11.43 -1.40
CA ALA A 127 11.14 -11.62 0.04
C ALA A 127 11.96 -10.55 0.79
N PRO A 128 13.17 -10.11 0.36
CA PRO A 128 13.91 -9.08 1.07
C PRO A 128 13.11 -7.79 1.25
N GLN A 129 12.47 -7.34 0.17
CA GLN A 129 11.64 -6.14 0.17
C GLN A 129 10.36 -6.34 1.01
N ALA A 130 9.69 -7.50 0.85
CA ALA A 130 8.49 -7.85 1.63
C ALA A 130 8.74 -7.80 3.14
N ILE A 131 9.84 -8.43 3.58
CA ILE A 131 10.25 -8.49 4.98
C ILE A 131 10.54 -7.08 5.50
N CYS A 132 11.32 -6.28 4.76
CA CYS A 132 11.66 -4.92 5.19
C CYS A 132 10.42 -4.02 5.30
N LEU A 133 9.49 -4.10 4.34
CA LEU A 133 8.23 -3.36 4.38
C LEU A 133 7.36 -3.80 5.57
N PHE A 134 7.24 -5.11 5.79
CA PHE A 134 6.49 -5.63 6.94
C PHE A 134 7.08 -5.14 8.26
N LEU A 135 8.41 -5.25 8.43
CA LEU A 135 9.12 -4.80 9.63
C LEU A 135 9.00 -3.28 9.83
N GLY A 136 9.10 -2.49 8.77
CA GLY A 136 8.91 -1.04 8.82
C GLY A 136 7.51 -0.66 9.29
N GLY A 137 6.48 -1.28 8.73
CA GLY A 137 5.09 -1.04 9.13
C GLY A 137 4.79 -1.47 10.56
N ALA A 138 5.32 -2.64 10.96
CA ALA A 138 5.22 -3.15 12.32
C ALA A 138 5.91 -2.22 13.34
N ALA A 139 7.13 -1.77 13.05
CA ALA A 139 7.89 -0.87 13.92
C ALA A 139 7.21 0.49 14.09
N VAL A 140 6.65 1.06 13.02
CA VAL A 140 5.87 2.31 13.08
C VAL A 140 4.65 2.14 13.99
N ALA A 141 3.86 1.09 13.79
CA ALA A 141 2.67 0.85 14.60
C ALA A 141 3.02 0.62 16.07
N TRP A 142 4.08 -0.15 16.36
CA TRP A 142 4.57 -0.37 17.71
C TRP A 142 4.98 0.95 18.38
N THR A 143 5.70 1.81 17.66
CA THR A 143 6.15 3.13 18.12
C THR A 143 4.97 4.01 18.51
N VAL A 144 3.94 4.08 17.64
CA VAL A 144 2.74 4.89 17.87
C VAL A 144 1.91 4.35 19.04
N LEU A 145 1.69 3.04 19.10
CA LEU A 145 0.90 2.40 20.17
C LEU A 145 1.58 2.47 21.53
N SER A 146 2.90 2.56 21.58
CA SER A 146 3.66 2.71 22.83
C SER A 146 3.60 4.14 23.40
N GLY A 147 2.94 5.09 22.73
CA GLY A 147 2.72 6.45 23.24
C GLY A 147 3.97 7.33 23.26
N LEU A 148 4.99 7.01 22.45
CA LEU A 148 6.22 7.79 22.38
C LEU A 148 5.95 9.25 21.97
N LYS A 149 6.59 10.20 22.66
CA LYS A 149 6.54 11.63 22.34
C LYS A 149 7.02 11.88 20.90
N SER A 150 6.46 12.89 20.23
CA SER A 150 6.69 13.10 18.79
C SER A 150 8.16 13.25 18.39
N LYS A 151 8.98 13.92 19.20
CA LYS A 151 10.42 14.07 18.95
C LYS A 151 11.16 12.74 18.99
N ASN A 152 10.88 11.92 20.00
CA ASN A 152 11.51 10.60 20.17
C ASN A 152 11.03 9.63 19.08
N ALA A 153 9.75 9.71 18.70
CA ALA A 153 9.21 8.95 17.58
C ALA A 153 9.92 9.30 16.27
N ALA A 154 10.17 10.59 15.98
CA ALA A 154 10.89 10.99 14.77
C ALA A 154 12.31 10.40 14.69
N GLY A 155 13.08 10.48 15.78
CA GLY A 155 14.41 9.86 15.85
C GLY A 155 14.37 8.34 15.67
N LEU A 156 13.40 7.67 16.29
CA LEU A 156 13.20 6.22 16.13
C LEU A 156 12.84 5.85 14.70
N ILE A 157 12.00 6.62 14.02
CA ILE A 157 11.63 6.38 12.61
C ILE A 157 12.84 6.51 11.69
N VAL A 158 13.67 7.53 11.88
CA VAL A 158 14.93 7.69 11.12
C VAL A 158 15.87 6.52 11.38
N MET A 159 16.02 6.09 12.65
CA MET A 159 16.83 4.94 13.01
C MET A 159 16.29 3.65 12.37
N VAL A 160 14.98 3.40 12.41
CA VAL A 160 14.36 2.23 11.76
C VAL A 160 14.59 2.25 10.26
N ALA A 161 14.40 3.39 9.59
CA ALA A 161 14.69 3.52 8.16
C ALA A 161 16.17 3.22 7.83
N ALA A 162 17.10 3.68 8.68
CA ALA A 162 18.53 3.43 8.50
C ALA A 162 18.87 1.95 8.71
N LEU A 163 18.33 1.32 9.76
CA LEU A 163 18.51 -0.11 10.03
C LEU A 163 17.94 -0.95 8.87
N LEU A 164 16.74 -0.64 8.41
CA LEU A 164 16.14 -1.36 7.28
C LEU A 164 16.97 -1.23 6.02
N THR A 165 17.42 -0.02 5.67
CA THR A 165 18.13 0.25 4.42
C THR A 165 19.56 -0.26 4.42
N PHE A 166 20.33 -0.01 5.48
CA PHE A 166 21.78 -0.23 5.51
C PHE A 166 22.20 -1.50 6.24
N VAL A 167 21.36 -2.04 7.13
CA VAL A 167 21.75 -3.16 8.01
C VAL A 167 20.95 -4.42 7.69
N ILE A 168 19.64 -4.32 7.49
CA ILE A 168 18.75 -5.47 7.35
C ILE A 168 18.57 -5.86 5.88
N PHE A 169 18.30 -4.90 5.00
CA PHE A 169 18.06 -5.18 3.58
C PHE A 169 19.27 -5.83 2.89
N PRO A 170 20.52 -5.32 3.00
CA PRO A 170 21.65 -5.89 2.27
C PRO A 170 21.94 -7.38 2.56
N PRO A 171 22.01 -7.86 3.82
CA PRO A 171 22.23 -9.28 4.08
C PRO A 171 21.02 -10.14 3.68
N LEU A 172 19.78 -9.63 3.80
CA LEU A 172 18.60 -10.33 3.29
C LEU A 172 18.67 -10.48 1.77
N ASP A 173 18.96 -9.41 1.05
CA ASP A 173 19.09 -9.41 -0.41
C ASP A 173 20.17 -10.40 -0.85
N HIS A 174 21.33 -10.40 -0.19
CA HIS A 174 22.39 -11.38 -0.45
C HIS A 174 21.95 -12.83 -0.18
N LEU A 175 21.28 -13.08 0.96
CA LEU A 175 20.77 -14.41 1.31
C LEU A 175 19.80 -14.93 0.25
N PHE A 176 18.80 -14.12 -0.12
CA PHE A 176 17.79 -14.52 -1.10
C PHE A 176 18.33 -14.59 -2.53
N ALA A 177 19.29 -13.74 -2.90
CA ALA A 177 20.03 -13.87 -4.14
C ALA A 177 20.81 -15.20 -4.20
N SER A 178 21.44 -15.61 -3.09
CA SER A 178 22.14 -16.90 -3.01
C SER A 178 21.18 -18.07 -3.16
N LEU A 179 20.03 -18.03 -2.48
CA LEU A 179 18.98 -19.05 -2.61
C LEU A 179 18.43 -19.13 -4.04
N LYS A 180 18.23 -17.98 -4.69
CA LYS A 180 17.76 -17.87 -6.07
C LYS A 180 18.78 -18.42 -7.07
N ASN A 181 20.07 -18.16 -6.87
CA ASN A 181 21.15 -18.67 -7.73
C ASN A 181 21.33 -20.19 -7.61
N GLY A 182 20.89 -20.80 -6.49
CA GLY A 182 20.87 -22.25 -6.32
C GLY A 182 19.75 -22.97 -7.08
N MET A 183 18.82 -22.23 -7.71
CA MET A 183 17.74 -22.81 -8.49
C MET A 183 18.16 -23.15 -9.93
N PRO A 184 17.48 -24.11 -10.60
CA PRO A 184 17.61 -24.29 -12.04
C PRO A 184 17.37 -22.98 -12.78
N PHE A 185 18.03 -22.78 -13.92
CA PHE A 185 17.85 -21.60 -14.75
C PHE A 185 16.37 -21.37 -15.07
N VAL A 186 15.86 -20.20 -14.68
CA VAL A 186 14.48 -19.78 -14.93
C VAL A 186 14.50 -18.69 -15.99
N LYS A 187 13.85 -18.95 -17.12
CA LYS A 187 13.64 -17.98 -18.20
C LYS A 187 12.22 -17.43 -18.12
N ASP A 188 12.07 -16.11 -18.33
CA ASP A 188 10.76 -15.51 -18.50
C ASP A 188 10.03 -16.16 -19.69
N LEU A 189 8.83 -16.69 -19.44
CA LEU A 189 7.98 -17.29 -20.48
C LEU A 189 7.19 -16.23 -21.25
N TYR A 190 6.95 -15.08 -20.61
CA TYR A 190 6.21 -13.96 -21.18
C TYR A 190 6.98 -12.67 -20.94
N SER A 191 7.03 -11.82 -21.96
CA SER A 191 7.56 -10.46 -21.89
C SER A 191 6.51 -9.48 -22.36
N ASP A 192 6.64 -8.23 -21.95
CA ASP A 192 5.83 -7.11 -22.46
C ASP A 192 6.01 -6.98 -24.00
N PRO A 193 4.93 -6.90 -24.82
CA PRO A 193 3.50 -6.92 -24.46
C PRO A 193 3.02 -8.30 -23.97
N TYR A 194 2.44 -8.31 -22.76
CA TYR A 194 1.97 -9.54 -22.13
C TYR A 194 0.72 -10.10 -22.84
N PRO A 195 0.58 -11.44 -22.92
CA PRO A 195 -0.63 -12.05 -23.45
C PRO A 195 -1.81 -11.81 -22.51
N PHE A 196 -3.03 -11.87 -23.05
CA PHE A 196 -4.29 -11.60 -22.33
C PHE A 196 -4.38 -12.31 -20.96
N LYS A 197 -3.99 -13.58 -20.88
CA LYS A 197 -4.03 -14.34 -19.62
C LYS A 197 -3.16 -13.73 -18.51
N ILE A 198 -2.01 -13.16 -18.85
CA ILE A 198 -1.13 -12.49 -17.90
C ILE A 198 -1.73 -11.14 -17.52
N ASN A 199 -2.28 -10.39 -18.48
CA ASN A 199 -3.00 -9.15 -18.18
C ASN A 199 -4.17 -9.38 -17.20
N VAL A 200 -4.96 -10.44 -17.38
CA VAL A 200 -6.02 -10.80 -16.42
C VAL A 200 -5.46 -10.98 -15.00
N ILE A 201 -4.32 -11.66 -14.84
CA ILE A 201 -3.66 -11.82 -13.54
C ILE A 201 -3.19 -10.46 -12.99
N ILE A 202 -2.58 -9.63 -13.83
CA ILE A 202 -2.09 -8.28 -13.46
C ILE A 202 -3.23 -7.41 -12.94
N TYR A 203 -4.42 -7.49 -13.55
CA TYR A 203 -5.62 -6.74 -13.14
C TYR A 203 -6.25 -7.30 -11.86
N ILE A 204 -6.46 -8.61 -11.77
CA ILE A 204 -7.06 -9.26 -10.59
C ILE A 204 -6.18 -9.05 -9.36
N SER A 205 -4.87 -9.20 -9.50
CA SER A 205 -3.92 -9.02 -8.39
C SER A 205 -3.88 -7.58 -7.86
N PHE A 206 -4.29 -6.58 -8.65
CA PHE A 206 -4.38 -5.19 -8.18
C PHE A 206 -5.51 -4.95 -7.16
N VAL A 207 -6.36 -5.96 -6.92
CA VAL A 207 -7.27 -5.97 -5.77
C VAL A 207 -6.50 -5.89 -4.45
N GLU A 208 -5.29 -6.44 -4.35
CA GLU A 208 -4.45 -6.40 -3.14
C GLU A 208 -4.17 -4.97 -2.64
N PRO A 209 -3.49 -4.09 -3.39
CA PRO A 209 -3.24 -2.71 -2.95
C PRO A 209 -4.54 -1.92 -2.76
N THR A 210 -5.62 -2.30 -3.47
CA THR A 210 -6.94 -1.69 -3.32
C THR A 210 -7.57 -2.02 -1.97
N ILE A 211 -7.54 -3.28 -1.54
CA ILE A 211 -7.99 -3.70 -0.21
C ILE A 211 -7.18 -2.97 0.87
N ALA A 212 -5.86 -2.87 0.71
CA ALA A 212 -5.00 -2.20 1.68
C ALA A 212 -5.29 -0.68 1.76
N ALA A 213 -5.61 -0.04 0.63
CA ALA A 213 -6.07 1.36 0.61
C ALA A 213 -7.40 1.51 1.35
N PHE A 214 -8.37 0.61 1.15
CA PHE A 214 -9.63 0.62 1.90
C PHE A 214 -9.43 0.35 3.39
N ALA A 215 -8.51 -0.55 3.77
CA ALA A 215 -8.16 -0.78 5.16
C ALA A 215 -7.54 0.47 5.80
N ALA A 216 -6.63 1.15 5.10
CA ALA A 216 -6.06 2.42 5.54
C ALA A 216 -7.14 3.52 5.68
N ALA A 217 -8.05 3.64 4.71
CA ALA A 217 -9.18 4.56 4.77
C ALA A 217 -10.06 4.24 5.98
N TRP A 218 -10.52 3.00 6.13
CA TRP A 218 -11.27 2.55 7.31
C TRP A 218 -10.55 2.96 8.59
N LEU A 219 -9.25 2.69 8.73
CA LEU A 219 -8.54 3.02 9.95
C LEU A 219 -8.45 4.53 10.25
N CYS A 220 -8.04 5.36 9.29
CA CYS A 220 -7.71 6.77 9.55
C CYS A 220 -8.85 7.78 9.27
N TRP A 221 -9.84 7.41 8.46
CA TRP A 221 -10.85 8.33 7.95
C TRP A 221 -11.65 9.10 9.01
N PRO A 222 -12.05 8.51 10.16
CA PRO A 222 -12.79 9.26 11.19
C PRO A 222 -12.00 10.42 11.80
N ALA A 223 -10.66 10.36 11.77
CA ALA A 223 -9.80 11.41 12.31
C ALA A 223 -9.52 12.52 11.28
N LEU A 224 -9.82 12.30 9.99
CA LEU A 224 -9.68 13.32 8.95
C LEU A 224 -10.78 14.37 9.09
N ARG A 225 -10.40 15.62 9.36
CA ARG A 225 -11.32 16.75 9.57
C ARG A 225 -11.49 17.60 8.30
N GLY A 226 -12.62 18.30 8.20
CA GLY A 226 -12.90 19.28 7.15
C GLY A 226 -13.84 18.77 6.06
N THR A 227 -13.87 19.47 4.92
CA THR A 227 -14.72 19.13 3.77
C THR A 227 -14.31 17.81 3.12
N LEU A 228 -15.22 17.20 2.35
CA LEU A 228 -14.93 15.96 1.60
C LEU A 228 -13.66 16.09 0.75
N LEU A 229 -13.55 17.19 0.00
CA LEU A 229 -12.38 17.45 -0.84
C LEU A 229 -11.09 17.48 -0.01
N ARG A 230 -11.08 18.19 1.12
CA ARG A 230 -9.90 18.24 2.00
C ARG A 230 -9.53 16.86 2.55
N ARG A 231 -10.52 16.06 2.98
CA ARG A 231 -10.30 14.70 3.51
C ARG A 231 -9.75 13.78 2.41
N ALA A 232 -10.33 13.82 1.21
CA ALA A 232 -9.89 13.04 0.06
C ALA A 232 -8.46 13.42 -0.36
N LEU A 233 -8.14 14.71 -0.48
CA LEU A 233 -6.79 15.18 -0.81
C LEU A 233 -5.76 14.82 0.27
N THR A 234 -6.15 14.91 1.55
CA THR A 234 -5.27 14.52 2.66
C THR A 234 -4.98 13.02 2.60
N PHE A 235 -6.01 12.19 2.42
CA PHE A 235 -5.85 10.74 2.27
C PHE A 235 -5.00 10.38 1.06
N ALA A 236 -5.25 11.01 -0.09
CA ALA A 236 -4.48 10.79 -1.31
C ALA A 236 -3.00 11.16 -1.15
N THR A 237 -2.73 12.30 -0.52
CA THR A 237 -1.36 12.73 -0.21
C THR A 237 -0.66 11.73 0.69
N LEU A 238 -1.33 11.26 1.76
CA LEU A 238 -0.77 10.26 2.66
C LEU A 238 -0.49 8.95 1.93
N LEU A 239 -1.39 8.48 1.06
CA LEU A 239 -1.19 7.23 0.33
C LEU A 239 -0.03 7.33 -0.67
N LEU A 240 0.09 8.46 -1.37
CA LEU A 240 1.21 8.74 -2.27
C LEU A 240 2.54 8.79 -1.53
N LEU A 241 2.59 9.39 -0.33
CA LEU A 241 3.79 9.43 0.51
C LEU A 241 4.15 8.04 1.06
N VAL A 242 3.17 7.28 1.56
CA VAL A 242 3.39 5.91 2.05
C VAL A 242 3.90 4.99 0.94
N ARG A 243 3.33 5.08 -0.27
CA ARG A 243 3.83 4.33 -1.44
C ARG A 243 5.14 4.92 -2.03
N GLY A 244 5.66 6.02 -1.48
CA GLY A 244 6.91 6.65 -1.93
C GLY A 244 6.81 7.31 -3.30
N ARG A 245 5.59 7.53 -3.83
CA ARG A 245 5.38 8.04 -5.20
C ARG A 245 5.86 9.48 -5.38
N PHE A 246 5.78 10.30 -4.34
CA PHE A 246 6.37 11.65 -4.38
C PHE A 246 7.88 11.62 -4.51
N VAL A 247 8.57 10.80 -3.71
CA VAL A 247 10.03 10.69 -3.78
C VAL A 247 10.45 10.06 -5.09
N GLN A 248 9.71 9.07 -5.60
CA GLN A 248 9.95 8.50 -6.93
C GLN A 248 9.89 9.58 -8.01
N LEU A 249 8.80 10.35 -8.05
CA LEU A 249 8.57 11.35 -9.10
C LEU A 249 9.55 12.53 -9.01
N LEU A 250 9.77 13.06 -7.80
CA LEU A 250 10.50 14.31 -7.59
C LEU A 250 12.00 14.11 -7.36
N LEU A 251 12.44 12.91 -6.97
CA LEU A 251 13.85 12.63 -6.66
C LEU A 251 14.39 11.44 -7.45
N GLN A 252 13.72 10.28 -7.46
CA GLN A 252 14.29 9.09 -8.12
C GLN A 252 14.26 9.16 -9.65
N SER A 253 13.39 10.01 -10.23
CA SER A 253 13.32 10.24 -11.67
C SER A 253 14.65 10.69 -12.29
N PHE A 254 15.53 11.32 -11.51
CA PHE A 254 16.89 11.71 -11.92
C PHE A 254 17.80 10.50 -12.22
N TRP A 255 17.48 9.30 -11.72
CA TRP A 255 18.23 8.06 -11.91
C TRP A 255 17.54 7.06 -12.85
N VAL A 256 16.50 7.49 -13.56
CA VAL A 256 15.90 6.66 -14.62
C VAL A 256 16.73 6.80 -15.89
N ARG A 257 16.96 5.68 -16.60
CA ARG A 257 17.75 5.65 -17.84
C ARG A 257 17.00 6.23 -19.05
N LEU A 258 16.55 7.47 -18.94
CA LEU A 258 15.79 8.24 -19.94
C LEU A 258 16.14 9.74 -19.82
N PRO A 259 15.89 10.57 -20.86
CA PRO A 259 15.93 12.02 -20.71
C PRO A 259 15.01 12.49 -19.58
N HIS A 260 15.40 13.52 -18.84
CA HIS A 260 14.73 13.90 -17.58
C HIS A 260 13.21 14.08 -17.67
N ILE A 261 12.73 14.80 -18.68
CA ILE A 261 11.29 15.03 -18.85
C ILE A 261 10.58 13.69 -19.12
N THR A 262 11.15 12.84 -19.97
CA THR A 262 10.63 11.50 -20.25
C THR A 262 10.69 10.59 -19.03
N ALA A 263 11.73 10.71 -18.20
CA ALA A 263 11.86 9.99 -16.94
C ALA A 263 10.78 10.41 -15.93
N MET A 264 10.55 11.71 -15.75
CA MET A 264 9.45 12.21 -14.92
C MET A 264 8.11 11.70 -15.43
N TYR A 265 7.90 11.71 -16.75
CA TYR A 265 6.67 11.22 -17.34
C TYR A 265 6.49 9.70 -17.16
N ALA A 266 7.54 8.92 -17.34
CA ALA A 266 7.57 7.48 -17.07
C ALA A 266 7.24 7.16 -15.61
N VAL A 267 7.84 7.88 -14.66
CA VAL A 267 7.56 7.69 -13.23
C VAL A 267 6.15 8.18 -12.86
N SER A 268 5.62 9.18 -13.57
CA SER A 268 4.28 9.72 -13.31
C SER A 268 3.15 8.70 -13.53
N GLN A 269 3.39 7.63 -14.31
CA GLN A 269 2.44 6.53 -14.47
C GLN A 269 1.98 5.96 -13.13
N PHE A 270 2.94 5.61 -12.27
CA PHE A 270 2.66 5.04 -10.95
C PHE A 270 2.12 6.07 -9.95
N PHE A 271 2.51 7.34 -10.11
CA PHE A 271 1.98 8.44 -9.33
C PHE A 271 0.49 8.62 -9.61
N LEU A 272 0.10 8.70 -10.89
CA LEU A 272 -1.28 8.89 -11.32
C LEU A 272 -2.16 7.67 -10.99
N GLU A 273 -1.67 6.44 -11.20
CA GLU A 273 -2.33 5.20 -10.75
C GLU A 273 -2.65 5.27 -9.25
N THR A 274 -1.66 5.63 -8.42
CA THR A 274 -1.82 5.71 -6.97
C THR A 274 -2.76 6.86 -6.56
N LEU A 275 -2.70 7.99 -7.26
CA LEU A 275 -3.58 9.13 -7.02
C LEU A 275 -5.04 8.77 -7.29
N VAL A 276 -5.31 8.14 -8.44
CA VAL A 276 -6.66 7.67 -8.82
C VAL A 276 -7.16 6.64 -7.81
N LEU A 277 -6.34 5.66 -7.45
CA LEU A 277 -6.65 4.70 -6.40
C LEU A 277 -7.07 5.41 -5.10
N ALA A 278 -6.26 6.34 -4.61
CA ALA A 278 -6.51 6.98 -3.33
C ALA A 278 -7.75 7.87 -3.33
N VAL A 279 -7.95 8.66 -4.40
CA VAL A 279 -9.12 9.54 -4.55
C VAL A 279 -10.40 8.71 -4.65
N LEU A 280 -10.42 7.68 -5.50
CA LEU A 280 -11.60 6.83 -5.65
C LEU A 280 -11.91 6.06 -4.36
N THR A 281 -10.90 5.53 -3.66
CA THR A 281 -11.08 4.91 -2.35
C THR A 281 -11.66 5.89 -1.33
N ALA A 282 -11.17 7.13 -1.27
CA ALA A 282 -11.71 8.15 -0.37
C ALA A 282 -13.18 8.48 -0.65
N LEU A 283 -13.54 8.64 -1.93
CA LEU A 283 -14.91 8.93 -2.36
C LEU A 283 -15.86 7.75 -2.09
N ALA A 284 -15.41 6.53 -2.37
CA ALA A 284 -16.15 5.30 -2.09
C ALA A 284 -16.34 5.13 -0.58
N TRP A 285 -15.30 5.32 0.23
CA TRP A 285 -15.40 5.21 1.68
C TRP A 285 -16.37 6.23 2.28
N ASN A 286 -16.32 7.48 1.82
CA ASN A 286 -17.26 8.52 2.23
C ASN A 286 -18.72 8.14 1.90
N SER A 287 -18.94 7.57 0.70
CA SER A 287 -20.27 7.11 0.28
C SER A 287 -20.75 5.93 1.14
N ALA A 288 -19.85 4.98 1.45
CA ALA A 288 -20.13 3.85 2.32
C ALA A 288 -20.56 4.28 3.74
N GLU A 289 -19.94 5.31 4.32
CA GLU A 289 -20.36 5.86 5.62
C GLU A 289 -21.75 6.49 5.58
N ARG A 290 -22.15 7.10 4.46
CA ARG A 290 -23.50 7.67 4.29
C ARG A 290 -24.59 6.59 4.21
N PHE A 291 -24.30 5.43 3.60
CA PHE A 291 -25.24 4.30 3.60
C PHE A 291 -25.52 3.78 5.01
N GLU A 292 -24.49 3.72 5.86
CA GLU A 292 -24.65 3.31 7.24
C GLU A 292 -25.48 4.31 8.05
N ALA A 293 -25.29 5.61 7.80
CA ALA A 293 -26.05 6.67 8.50
C ALA A 293 -27.53 6.71 8.12
N LYS A 294 -27.89 6.38 6.86
CA LYS A 294 -29.29 6.33 6.40
C LYS A 294 -30.05 5.08 6.85
N GLY A 295 -29.33 4.04 7.27
CA GLY A 295 -29.92 2.78 7.75
C GLY A 295 -30.12 2.73 9.27
N ARG A 296 -29.76 3.78 9.99
CA ARG A 296 -30.04 3.99 11.42
C ARG A 296 -31.24 4.91 11.56
#